data_AF-A0A9D1GT20-F1
#
_entry.id   AF-A0A9D1GT20-F1
#
_cell.length_a   1.000
_cell.length_b   1.000
_cell.length_c   1.000
_cell.angle_alpha   90.00
_cell.angle_beta   90.00
_cell.angle_gamma   90.00
#
_symmetry.space_group_name_H-M   'P 1'
#
loop_
_entity.id
_entity.type
_entity.pdbx_description
1 polymer ?
#
loop_
_entity_poly.entity_id
_entity_poly.type
_entity_poly.pdbx_seq_one_letter_code
_entity_poly.pdbx_strand_id
1 'polypeptide(L)'
;MTPKKFSHALGEIGDKYVSESINYTAAKKKNAWIKWGAMAACLALVISFAIPLTQISQDKLPTEDIQRIDYNNAYYEVCEEKSVLKRLGIKAPINETDTGDMITYLTKKNPGGKSEYIATVEKTDIVLYSYAAAPCEAVYVICDNGEYNAVVFNNYVLPDTESISLEMLYSIYAVKNAENISSISVVNDWFEKKVVGPKITDKEMLAEFYSYSIALKDYSNDDYHEMNYGHIATEEELLQAYDQTNENKMTIMLETADGLRFCLEYDAEGGWIYSKDTLRYYRVTEEMEGWFSVLSKD
;
A
#
# COMPACT_ATOMS: atom_id res chain seq x y z
N MET A 1 -50.61 35.63 45.93
CA MET A 1 -50.83 35.82 44.48
C MET A 1 -50.95 34.45 43.83
N THR A 2 -51.92 34.30 42.93
CA THR A 2 -52.56 33.03 42.53
C THR A 2 -51.75 32.22 41.51
N PRO A 3 -51.74 30.87 41.56
CA PRO A 3 -51.08 29.99 40.58
C PRO A 3 -51.65 30.03 39.15
N LYS A 4 -52.71 30.81 38.91
CA LYS A 4 -53.45 30.87 37.64
C LYS A 4 -52.79 31.74 36.55
N LYS A 5 -51.60 32.29 36.77
CA LYS A 5 -50.87 33.08 35.75
C LYS A 5 -49.66 32.37 35.12
N PHE A 6 -49.22 31.23 35.66
CA PHE A 6 -48.14 30.45 35.06
C PHE A 6 -48.63 29.43 34.01
N SER A 7 -49.85 28.90 34.13
CA SER A 7 -50.37 27.96 33.11
C SER A 7 -50.91 28.64 31.84
N HIS A 8 -51.17 29.96 31.88
CA HIS A 8 -51.67 30.67 30.70
C HIS A 8 -50.55 31.02 29.70
N ALA A 9 -49.29 31.06 30.13
CA ALA A 9 -48.14 31.31 29.25
C ALA A 9 -47.49 30.04 28.66
N LEU A 10 -47.90 28.84 29.11
CA LEU A 10 -47.43 27.55 28.57
C LEU A 10 -48.44 26.89 27.60
N GLY A 11 -49.70 27.35 27.59
CA GLY A 11 -50.76 26.79 26.74
C GLY A 11 -50.70 27.20 25.26
N GLU A 12 -49.94 28.22 24.89
CA GLU A 12 -49.81 28.70 23.49
C GLU A 12 -48.53 28.23 22.79
N ILE A 13 -47.66 27.46 23.46
CA ILE A 13 -46.47 26.85 22.85
C ILE A 13 -46.74 25.39 22.42
N GLY A 14 -47.97 24.89 22.63
CA GLY A 14 -48.29 23.47 22.65
C GLY A 14 -48.53 22.74 21.32
N ASP A 15 -48.91 23.40 20.23
CA ASP A 15 -49.29 22.68 18.98
C ASP A 15 -48.52 23.14 17.73
N LYS A 16 -48.07 24.40 17.67
CA LYS A 16 -47.36 24.92 16.49
C LYS A 16 -45.93 24.39 16.39
N TYR A 17 -45.24 24.20 17.51
CA TYR A 17 -43.88 23.63 17.54
C TYR A 17 -43.85 22.08 17.54
N VAL A 18 -44.95 21.44 17.96
CA VAL A 18 -45.10 19.97 17.91
C VAL A 18 -45.44 19.52 16.48
N SER A 19 -46.28 20.27 15.75
CA SER A 19 -46.59 19.95 14.35
C SER A 19 -45.41 20.24 13.40
N GLU A 20 -44.54 21.20 13.72
CA GLU A 20 -43.34 21.52 12.93
C GLU A 20 -42.21 20.50 13.14
N SER A 21 -42.12 19.86 14.31
CA SER A 21 -41.15 18.77 14.58
C SER A 21 -41.59 17.41 14.01
N ILE A 22 -42.89 17.14 13.92
CA ILE A 22 -43.42 15.90 13.30
C ILE A 22 -43.34 15.95 11.76
N ASN A 23 -43.48 17.13 11.15
CA ASN A 23 -43.36 17.25 9.68
C ASN A 23 -41.91 17.32 9.18
N TYR A 24 -40.94 17.76 10.00
CA TYR A 24 -39.52 17.69 9.62
C TYR A 24 -38.95 16.26 9.60
N THR A 25 -39.62 15.31 10.26
CA THR A 25 -39.21 13.89 10.29
C THR A 25 -39.91 13.01 9.24
N ALA A 26 -40.78 13.59 8.40
CA ALA A 26 -41.48 12.88 7.33
C ALA A 26 -40.90 13.17 5.92
N ALA A 27 -39.62 13.53 5.81
CA ALA A 27 -38.92 13.50 4.54
C ALA A 27 -38.51 12.05 4.21
N LYS A 28 -39.33 11.39 3.38
CA LYS A 28 -39.06 10.19 2.57
C LYS A 28 -38.06 9.17 3.19
N LYS A 29 -38.59 8.11 3.79
CA LYS A 29 -37.91 6.81 3.92
C LYS A 29 -37.47 6.34 2.52
N LYS A 30 -36.26 6.70 2.10
CA LYS A 30 -35.53 5.99 1.05
C LYS A 30 -34.49 5.11 1.72
N ASN A 31 -34.72 3.82 1.53
CA ASN A 31 -33.73 2.76 1.44
C ASN A 31 -32.86 2.54 2.69
N ALA A 32 -33.51 2.10 3.78
CA ALA A 32 -32.80 1.47 4.89
C ALA A 32 -32.00 0.22 4.45
N TRP A 33 -32.33 -0.40 3.30
CA TRP A 33 -31.53 -1.46 2.68
C TRP A 33 -30.21 -0.99 2.07
N ILE A 34 -30.16 0.24 1.52
CA ILE A 34 -28.91 0.83 1.02
C ILE A 34 -27.95 1.11 2.18
N LYS A 35 -28.44 1.41 3.38
CA LYS A 35 -27.58 1.63 4.56
C LYS A 35 -26.83 0.38 5.02
N TRP A 36 -27.40 -0.82 4.84
CA TRP A 36 -26.71 -2.07 5.12
C TRP A 36 -25.80 -2.49 3.96
N GLY A 37 -26.19 -2.21 2.71
CA GLY A 37 -25.34 -2.41 1.53
C GLY A 37 -24.10 -1.52 1.54
N ALA A 38 -24.26 -0.23 1.86
CA ALA A 38 -23.18 0.74 2.02
C ALA A 38 -22.28 0.42 3.22
N MET A 39 -22.81 -0.09 4.34
CA MET A 39 -21.94 -0.58 5.43
C MET A 39 -21.17 -1.84 5.03
N ALA A 40 -21.73 -2.75 4.23
CA ALA A 40 -21.02 -3.94 3.76
C ALA A 40 -19.98 -3.61 2.68
N ALA A 41 -20.26 -2.65 1.79
CA ALA A 41 -19.34 -2.16 0.78
C ALA A 41 -18.25 -1.27 1.39
N CYS A 42 -18.57 -0.42 2.38
CA CYS A 42 -17.56 0.29 3.17
C CYS A 42 -16.75 -0.66 4.05
N LEU A 43 -17.30 -1.76 4.55
CA LEU A 43 -16.49 -2.79 5.21
C LEU A 43 -15.59 -3.50 4.20
N ALA A 44 -16.06 -3.76 2.97
CA ALA A 44 -15.23 -4.32 1.90
C ALA A 44 -14.11 -3.35 1.49
N LEU A 45 -14.40 -2.06 1.35
CA LEU A 45 -13.40 -1.02 1.09
C LEU A 45 -12.48 -0.82 2.30
N VAL A 46 -12.95 -0.85 3.54
CA VAL A 46 -12.10 -0.85 4.74
C VAL A 46 -11.31 -2.17 4.86
N ILE A 47 -11.78 -3.28 4.33
CA ILE A 47 -11.00 -4.52 4.21
C ILE A 47 -9.96 -4.41 3.08
N SER A 48 -10.22 -3.61 2.05
CA SER A 48 -9.25 -3.27 0.98
C SER A 48 -8.28 -2.13 1.35
N PHE A 49 -8.67 -1.21 2.24
CA PHE A 49 -7.95 0.03 2.58
C PHE A 49 -7.42 0.07 4.03
N ALA A 50 -8.03 -0.64 4.97
CA ALA A 50 -7.55 -0.80 6.36
C ALA A 50 -6.88 -2.15 6.64
N ILE A 51 -6.61 -2.94 5.59
CA ILE A 51 -5.59 -4.00 5.63
C ILE A 51 -4.34 -3.50 4.87
N PRO A 52 -3.46 -2.71 5.50
CA PRO A 52 -2.08 -2.56 5.02
C PRO A 52 -1.22 -3.78 5.38
N LEU A 53 -1.82 -4.93 5.74
CA LEU A 53 -1.11 -6.01 6.42
C LEU A 53 -0.82 -7.25 5.57
N THR A 54 -1.35 -7.36 4.36
CA THR A 54 -1.30 -8.63 3.61
C THR A 54 -1.03 -8.40 2.13
N GLN A 55 0.16 -7.90 1.81
CA GLN A 55 0.48 -7.42 0.47
C GLN A 55 1.17 -8.45 -0.42
N ILE A 56 1.79 -9.48 0.15
CA ILE A 56 2.64 -10.44 -0.59
C ILE A 56 1.90 -11.75 -0.88
N SER A 57 0.83 -12.06 -0.13
CA SER A 57 0.03 -13.28 -0.29
C SER A 57 -1.46 -12.95 -0.49
N GLN A 58 -1.98 -13.05 -1.71
CA GLN A 58 -3.40 -12.77 -2.01
C GLN A 58 -4.36 -13.89 -1.53
N ASP A 59 -3.86 -15.10 -1.31
CA ASP A 59 -4.68 -16.28 -0.96
C ASP A 59 -4.92 -16.45 0.55
N LYS A 60 -4.28 -15.64 1.40
CA LYS A 60 -4.44 -15.77 2.85
C LYS A 60 -5.76 -15.13 3.28
N LEU A 61 -6.63 -15.93 3.89
CA LEU A 61 -7.84 -15.41 4.54
C LEU A 61 -7.45 -14.38 5.60
N PRO A 62 -8.29 -13.37 5.90
CA PRO A 62 -8.04 -12.39 6.96
C PRO A 62 -7.77 -12.99 8.36
N THR A 63 -8.07 -14.29 8.53
CA THR A 63 -7.89 -15.07 9.76
C THR A 63 -6.59 -15.86 9.81
N GLU A 64 -5.81 -15.90 8.73
CA GLU A 64 -4.53 -16.60 8.72
C GLU A 64 -3.44 -15.73 9.36
N ASP A 65 -2.72 -16.34 10.31
CA ASP A 65 -1.65 -15.72 11.09
C ASP A 65 -0.46 -15.38 10.17
N ILE A 66 -0.36 -14.13 9.72
CA ILE A 66 0.77 -13.65 8.91
C ILE A 66 1.92 -13.28 9.82
N GLN A 67 3.03 -13.96 9.63
CA GLN A 67 4.28 -13.68 10.33
C GLN A 67 4.88 -12.35 9.85
N ARG A 68 4.97 -11.36 10.75
CA ARG A 68 5.50 -10.03 10.49
C ARG A 68 6.62 -9.64 11.45
N ILE A 69 7.51 -8.77 10.98
CA ILE A 69 8.60 -8.21 11.78
C ILE A 69 8.45 -6.69 11.83
N ASP A 70 8.49 -6.12 13.03
CA ASP A 70 8.53 -4.68 13.25
C ASP A 70 10.00 -4.28 13.48
N TYR A 71 10.60 -3.60 12.50
CA TYR A 71 12.02 -3.22 12.53
C TYR A 71 12.26 -1.93 11.73
N ASN A 72 13.12 -1.03 12.24
CA ASN A 72 13.50 0.23 11.58
C ASN A 72 12.30 1.07 11.07
N ASN A 73 11.25 1.20 11.89
CA ASN A 73 10.00 1.87 11.52
C ASN A 73 9.35 1.29 10.24
N ALA A 74 9.53 0.00 9.99
CA ALA A 74 8.91 -0.71 8.87
C ALA A 74 8.31 -2.03 9.33
N TYR A 75 7.27 -2.44 8.61
CA TYR A 75 6.72 -3.78 8.66
C TYR A 75 7.34 -4.62 7.55
N TYR A 76 7.72 -5.83 7.91
CA TYR A 76 8.16 -6.87 6.98
C TYR A 76 7.27 -8.10 7.10
N GLU A 77 7.04 -8.81 6.00
CA GLU A 77 6.37 -10.11 6.00
C GLU A 77 7.39 -11.24 5.86
N VAL A 78 7.28 -12.27 6.71
CA VAL A 78 8.02 -13.52 6.53
C VAL A 78 7.35 -14.30 5.39
N CYS A 79 8.09 -14.53 4.32
CA CYS A 79 7.60 -15.14 3.09
C CYS A 79 8.15 -16.56 2.91
N GLU A 80 7.27 -17.55 3.05
CA GLU A 80 7.57 -18.98 2.86
C GLU A 80 7.24 -19.46 1.44
N GLU A 81 6.42 -18.72 0.72
CA GLU A 81 5.86 -19.16 -0.55
C GLU A 81 6.85 -19.01 -1.71
N LYS A 82 7.38 -20.13 -2.19
CA LYS A 82 8.36 -20.18 -3.28
C LYS A 82 7.90 -19.47 -4.55
N SER A 83 6.60 -19.48 -4.84
CA SER A 83 6.04 -18.84 -6.03
C SER A 83 6.22 -17.31 -5.93
N VAL A 84 5.97 -16.76 -4.75
CA VAL A 84 6.09 -15.33 -4.47
C VAL A 84 7.56 -14.90 -4.49
N LEU A 85 8.45 -15.64 -3.82
CA LEU A 85 9.89 -15.34 -3.83
C LEU A 85 10.45 -15.23 -5.25
N LYS A 86 10.07 -16.15 -6.14
CA LYS A 86 10.47 -16.11 -7.55
C LYS A 86 9.98 -14.85 -8.26
N ARG A 87 8.75 -14.40 -7.99
CA ARG A 87 8.19 -13.16 -8.57
C ARG A 87 8.94 -11.92 -8.07
N LEU A 88 9.42 -11.94 -6.83
CA LEU A 88 10.23 -10.87 -6.24
C LEU A 88 11.72 -10.92 -6.63
N GLY A 89 12.15 -11.93 -7.39
CA GLY A 89 13.56 -12.10 -7.74
C GLY A 89 14.43 -12.66 -6.60
N ILE A 90 13.79 -13.19 -5.55
CA ILE A 90 14.46 -13.77 -4.39
C ILE A 90 14.65 -15.27 -4.63
N LYS A 91 15.84 -15.78 -4.26
CA LYS A 91 16.12 -17.22 -4.32
C LYS A 91 15.13 -18.01 -3.46
N ALA A 92 14.70 -19.16 -3.96
CA ALA A 92 13.85 -20.09 -3.22
C ALA A 92 14.33 -21.56 -3.39
N PRO A 93 14.45 -22.35 -2.31
CA PRO A 93 14.23 -21.99 -0.92
C PRO A 93 15.38 -21.16 -0.33
N ILE A 94 15.09 -20.43 0.75
CA ILE A 94 16.09 -19.76 1.60
C ILE A 94 16.67 -20.78 2.58
N ASN A 95 17.96 -20.63 2.90
CA ASN A 95 18.69 -21.47 3.85
C ASN A 95 19.81 -20.65 4.50
N GLU A 96 20.56 -21.25 5.42
CA GLU A 96 21.67 -20.62 6.14
C GLU A 96 22.71 -19.95 5.22
N THR A 97 23.01 -20.54 4.05
CA THR A 97 24.01 -19.97 3.13
C THR A 97 23.55 -18.69 2.42
N ASP A 98 22.26 -18.34 2.55
CA ASP A 98 21.69 -17.11 2.01
C ASP A 98 21.74 -15.94 3.02
N THR A 99 22.23 -16.20 4.24
CA THR A 99 22.42 -15.17 5.28
C THR A 99 23.70 -14.38 5.05
N GLY A 100 23.62 -13.06 5.18
CA GLY A 100 24.77 -12.16 5.24
C GLY A 100 25.07 -11.77 6.69
N ASP A 101 25.40 -10.49 6.90
CA ASP A 101 25.64 -9.94 8.23
C ASP A 101 24.41 -10.09 9.14
N MET A 102 24.68 -10.41 10.40
CA MET A 102 23.67 -10.39 11.46
C MET A 102 23.19 -8.95 11.70
N ILE A 103 21.88 -8.74 11.66
CA ILE A 103 21.22 -7.44 11.87
C ILE A 103 20.83 -7.25 13.33
N THR A 104 20.03 -8.15 13.89
CA THR A 104 19.53 -8.05 15.27
C THR A 104 19.00 -9.40 15.76
N TYR A 105 18.87 -9.54 17.08
CA TYR A 105 18.02 -10.57 17.67
C TYR A 105 16.56 -10.13 17.60
N LEU A 106 15.67 -11.12 17.54
CA LEU A 106 14.22 -10.95 17.55
C LEU A 106 13.60 -11.68 18.74
N THR A 107 12.44 -11.20 19.20
CA THR A 107 11.58 -11.92 20.14
C THR A 107 10.13 -11.84 19.68
N LYS A 108 9.31 -12.80 20.10
CA LYS A 108 7.87 -12.82 19.80
C LYS A 108 7.17 -11.85 20.74
N LYS A 109 6.45 -10.88 20.17
CA LYS A 109 5.75 -9.83 20.93
C LYS A 109 4.74 -10.40 21.93
N ASN A 110 4.03 -11.45 21.52
CA ASN A 110 3.09 -12.18 22.36
C ASN A 110 3.58 -13.63 22.51
N PRO A 111 4.06 -14.04 23.70
CA PRO A 111 4.43 -15.42 23.98
C PRO A 111 3.21 -16.36 23.84
N GLY A 112 3.02 -16.94 22.65
CA GLY A 112 1.87 -17.78 22.27
C GLY A 112 1.15 -17.34 21.00
N GLY A 113 1.38 -16.11 20.52
CA GLY A 113 0.98 -15.66 19.19
C GLY A 113 2.04 -16.09 18.16
N LYS A 114 1.60 -16.54 16.98
CA LYS A 114 2.51 -17.15 15.99
C LYS A 114 3.30 -16.15 15.16
N SER A 115 2.97 -14.86 15.22
CA SER A 115 3.03 -14.07 13.99
C SER A 115 3.67 -12.69 14.10
N GLU A 116 4.15 -12.27 15.27
CA GLU A 116 4.73 -10.92 15.42
C GLU A 116 6.09 -10.95 16.11
N TYR A 117 7.12 -10.56 15.37
CA TYR A 117 8.49 -10.42 15.85
C TYR A 117 8.85 -8.95 16.04
N ILE A 118 9.57 -8.65 17.12
CA ILE A 118 10.15 -7.33 17.38
C ILE A 118 11.65 -7.45 17.65
N ALA A 119 12.41 -6.43 17.26
CA ALA A 119 13.83 -6.36 17.55
C ALA A 119 14.10 -6.30 19.06
N THR A 120 15.14 -7.00 19.51
CA THR A 120 15.60 -7.00 20.90
C THR A 120 17.12 -7.00 20.97
N VAL A 121 17.66 -6.43 22.05
CA VAL A 121 19.09 -6.49 22.39
C VAL A 121 19.45 -7.78 23.14
N GLU A 122 18.45 -8.50 23.66
CA GLU A 122 18.66 -9.76 24.36
C GLU A 122 18.98 -10.87 23.35
N LYS A 123 19.99 -11.68 23.67
CA LYS A 123 20.34 -12.82 22.84
C LYS A 123 19.21 -13.83 22.85
N THR A 124 18.68 -14.13 21.67
CA THR A 124 17.66 -15.17 21.43
C THR A 124 18.13 -16.12 20.33
N ASP A 125 17.41 -17.21 20.14
CA ASP A 125 17.60 -18.14 19.03
C ASP A 125 16.85 -17.70 17.75
N ILE A 126 16.28 -16.48 17.76
CA ILE A 126 15.59 -15.89 16.62
C ILE A 126 16.42 -14.69 16.13
N VAL A 127 16.94 -14.78 14.91
CA VAL A 127 17.93 -13.82 14.41
C VAL A 127 17.51 -13.31 13.05
N LEU A 128 17.64 -12.00 12.84
CA LEU A 128 17.49 -11.36 11.54
C LEU A 128 18.88 -11.15 10.92
N TYR A 129 19.05 -11.56 9.67
CA TYR A 129 20.25 -11.37 8.87
C TYR A 129 19.94 -10.56 7.62
N SER A 130 20.94 -9.88 7.07
CA SER A 130 20.86 -9.36 5.71
C SER A 130 20.74 -10.51 4.70
N TYR A 131 20.12 -10.24 3.56
CA TYR A 131 20.09 -11.19 2.45
C TYR A 131 21.40 -11.13 1.65
N ALA A 132 22.20 -12.20 1.67
CA ALA A 132 23.57 -12.17 1.14
C ALA A 132 23.65 -11.89 -0.38
N ALA A 133 22.66 -12.35 -1.16
CA ALA A 133 22.69 -12.20 -2.61
C ALA A 133 22.37 -10.77 -3.08
N ALA A 134 21.62 -10.01 -2.28
CA ALA A 134 21.26 -8.62 -2.57
C ALA A 134 21.10 -7.85 -1.24
N PRO A 135 22.21 -7.46 -0.56
CA PRO A 135 22.13 -6.82 0.75
C PRO A 135 21.47 -5.43 0.65
N CYS A 136 20.22 -5.35 1.09
CA CYS A 136 19.40 -4.14 1.06
C CYS A 136 18.29 -4.23 2.12
N GLU A 137 17.51 -3.16 2.30
CA GLU A 137 16.39 -3.16 3.25
C GLU A 137 15.17 -3.88 2.71
N ALA A 138 15.06 -4.09 1.39
CA ALA A 138 13.90 -4.76 0.78
C ALA A 138 13.77 -6.23 1.21
N VAL A 139 14.89 -6.88 1.53
CA VAL A 139 14.93 -8.31 1.83
C VAL A 139 15.93 -8.61 2.96
N TYR A 140 15.43 -9.24 4.00
CA TYR A 140 16.21 -9.87 5.06
C TYR A 140 16.00 -11.39 5.06
N VAL A 141 16.73 -12.08 5.92
CA VAL A 141 16.54 -13.51 6.22
C VAL A 141 16.31 -13.66 7.71
N ILE A 142 15.19 -14.25 8.11
CA ILE A 142 14.95 -14.67 9.49
C ILE A 142 15.44 -16.10 9.68
N CYS A 143 16.13 -16.35 10.79
CA CYS A 143 16.32 -17.68 11.36
C CYS A 143 15.47 -17.76 12.63
N ASP A 144 14.41 -18.58 12.63
CA ASP A 144 13.64 -18.92 13.84
C ASP A 144 13.94 -20.39 14.18
N ASN A 145 14.72 -20.64 15.24
CA ASN A 145 15.04 -21.98 15.71
C ASN A 145 15.67 -22.91 14.64
N GLY A 146 16.50 -22.35 13.75
CA GLY A 146 17.18 -23.09 12.67
C GLY A 146 16.40 -23.18 11.35
N GLU A 147 15.19 -22.66 11.30
CA GLU A 147 14.41 -22.51 10.06
C GLU A 147 14.66 -21.13 9.44
N TYR A 148 14.98 -21.11 8.14
CA TYR A 148 15.36 -19.89 7.43
C TYR A 148 14.29 -19.49 6.42
N ASN A 149 13.83 -18.25 6.48
CA ASN A 149 12.83 -17.71 5.55
C ASN A 149 13.23 -16.30 5.08
N ALA A 150 12.77 -15.93 3.88
CA ALA A 150 12.90 -14.55 3.44
C ALA A 150 11.96 -13.66 4.25
N VAL A 151 12.40 -12.44 4.48
CA VAL A 151 11.65 -11.38 5.15
C VAL A 151 11.61 -10.22 4.17
N VAL A 152 10.43 -9.89 3.66
CA VAL A 152 10.27 -8.95 2.56
C VAL A 152 9.64 -7.68 3.10
N PHE A 153 10.19 -6.53 2.68
CA PHE A 153 9.64 -5.22 3.00
C PHE A 153 8.18 -5.14 2.55
N ASN A 154 7.32 -4.61 3.42
CA ASN A 154 5.90 -4.43 3.14
C ASN A 154 5.56 -2.93 3.08
N ASN A 155 5.77 -2.21 4.17
CA ASN A 155 5.58 -0.76 4.21
C ASN A 155 6.30 -0.15 5.41
N TYR A 156 6.55 1.16 5.35
CA TYR A 156 6.94 1.91 6.52
C TYR A 156 5.77 2.20 7.47
N VAL A 157 6.12 2.44 8.73
CA VAL A 157 5.28 2.92 9.82
C VAL A 157 5.66 4.37 10.09
N LEU A 158 5.37 5.25 9.13
CA LEU A 158 5.63 6.69 9.25
C LEU A 158 4.32 7.43 9.53
N PRO A 159 4.37 8.56 10.25
CA PRO A 159 3.25 9.49 10.32
C PRO A 159 2.83 9.95 8.92
N ASP A 160 1.52 10.22 8.72
CA ASP A 160 0.97 10.65 7.43
C ASP A 160 1.63 11.92 6.88
N THR A 161 2.21 12.73 7.77
CA THR A 161 2.92 13.98 7.45
C THR A 161 4.31 13.79 6.85
N GLU A 162 4.87 12.57 6.91
CA GLU A 162 6.18 12.30 6.34
C GLU A 162 6.08 12.09 4.83
N SER A 163 6.97 12.75 4.10
CA SER A 163 7.13 12.57 2.66
C SER A 163 7.98 11.32 2.41
N ILE A 164 7.55 10.49 1.46
CA ILE A 164 8.31 9.32 1.01
C ILE A 164 8.53 9.49 -0.48
N SER A 165 9.72 9.95 -0.86
CA SER A 165 10.08 10.11 -2.28
C SER A 165 10.32 8.76 -2.96
N LEU A 166 10.27 8.74 -4.30
CA LEU A 166 10.70 7.56 -5.06
C LEU A 166 12.17 7.24 -4.83
N GLU A 167 13.02 8.24 -4.55
CA GLU A 167 14.42 8.01 -4.17
C GLU A 167 14.53 7.21 -2.86
N MET A 168 13.67 7.50 -1.87
CA MET A 168 13.61 6.73 -0.62
C MET A 168 13.17 5.29 -0.89
N LEU A 169 12.13 5.07 -1.71
CA LEU A 169 11.73 3.73 -2.16
C LEU A 169 12.89 2.99 -2.84
N TYR A 170 13.59 3.64 -3.76
CA TYR A 170 14.74 3.06 -4.48
C TYR A 170 15.86 2.65 -3.51
N SER A 171 16.08 3.43 -2.46
CA SER A 171 17.09 3.12 -1.44
C SER A 171 16.82 1.81 -0.70
N ILE A 172 15.54 1.43 -0.51
CA ILE A 172 15.13 0.16 0.11
C ILE A 172 15.69 -1.02 -0.70
N TYR A 173 15.64 -0.90 -2.04
CA TYR A 173 16.15 -1.89 -2.98
C TYR A 173 17.62 -1.68 -3.35
N ALA A 174 18.34 -0.83 -2.61
CA ALA A 174 19.72 -0.41 -2.90
C ALA A 174 19.94 0.22 -4.29
N VAL A 175 18.89 0.77 -4.90
CA VAL A 175 18.95 1.50 -6.17
C VAL A 175 19.35 2.95 -5.89
N LYS A 176 20.63 3.26 -6.09
CA LYS A 176 21.23 4.59 -5.83
C LYS A 176 21.42 5.42 -7.09
N ASN A 177 21.33 4.77 -8.25
CA ASN A 177 21.38 5.37 -9.57
C ASN A 177 20.82 4.38 -10.60
N ALA A 178 20.72 4.83 -11.85
CA ALA A 178 20.21 4.04 -12.95
C ALA A 178 21.01 2.75 -13.26
N GLU A 179 22.30 2.68 -12.94
CA GLU A 179 23.11 1.47 -13.15
C GLU A 179 22.67 0.32 -12.23
N ASN A 180 21.98 0.64 -11.13
CA ASN A 180 21.38 -0.36 -10.24
C ASN A 180 20.05 -0.91 -10.76
N ILE A 181 19.52 -0.38 -11.87
CA ILE A 181 18.33 -0.90 -12.55
C ILE A 181 18.79 -1.73 -13.75
N SER A 182 18.46 -3.02 -13.77
CA SER A 182 18.81 -3.91 -14.88
C SER A 182 17.79 -3.87 -16.00
N SER A 183 16.50 -3.70 -15.67
CA SER A 183 15.44 -3.53 -16.66
C SER A 183 14.16 -2.95 -16.08
N ILE A 184 13.33 -2.40 -16.97
CA ILE A 184 11.94 -2.03 -16.69
C ILE A 184 11.05 -2.79 -17.67
N SER A 185 10.06 -3.53 -17.16
CA SER A 185 9.15 -4.34 -18.00
C SER A 185 7.69 -3.97 -17.73
N VAL A 186 6.86 -3.92 -18.77
CA VAL A 186 5.40 -3.82 -18.58
C VAL A 186 4.85 -5.18 -18.19
N VAL A 187 4.13 -5.24 -17.07
CA VAL A 187 3.55 -6.47 -16.51
C VAL A 187 2.03 -6.36 -16.36
N ASN A 188 1.35 -7.50 -16.29
CA ASN A 188 -0.11 -7.54 -16.12
C ASN A 188 -0.58 -6.86 -14.83
N ASP A 189 0.10 -7.15 -13.72
CA ASP A 189 -0.21 -6.61 -12.41
C ASP A 189 1.01 -6.73 -11.47
N TRP A 190 0.93 -6.07 -10.32
CA TRP A 190 2.00 -6.04 -9.33
C TRP A 190 2.21 -7.37 -8.60
N PHE A 191 1.23 -8.29 -8.63
CA PHE A 191 1.27 -9.56 -7.91
C PHE A 191 1.91 -10.67 -8.76
N GLU A 192 1.32 -10.99 -9.92
CA GLU A 192 1.78 -12.02 -10.85
C GLU A 192 3.05 -11.61 -11.58
N LYS A 193 3.23 -10.31 -11.85
CA LYS A 193 4.40 -9.74 -12.54
C LYS A 193 4.70 -10.44 -13.87
N LYS A 194 3.68 -10.91 -14.58
CA LYS A 194 3.85 -11.55 -15.89
C LYS A 194 4.11 -10.46 -16.92
N VAL A 195 5.22 -10.55 -17.63
CA VAL A 195 5.56 -9.60 -18.71
C VAL A 195 4.53 -9.69 -19.83
N VAL A 196 3.91 -8.56 -20.15
CA VAL A 196 2.85 -8.45 -21.18
C VAL A 196 3.15 -7.38 -22.23
N GLY A 197 4.18 -6.56 -22.03
CA GLY A 197 4.58 -5.52 -22.96
C GLY A 197 6.10 -5.36 -23.06
N PRO A 198 6.58 -4.18 -23.48
CA PRO A 198 8.00 -3.93 -23.70
C PRO A 198 8.87 -4.19 -22.46
N LYS A 199 10.12 -4.61 -22.73
CA LYS A 199 11.19 -4.71 -21.74
C LYS A 199 12.33 -3.77 -22.12
N ILE A 200 12.50 -2.72 -21.34
CA ILE A 200 13.57 -1.73 -21.49
C ILE A 200 14.84 -2.23 -20.79
N THR A 201 15.92 -2.29 -21.55
CA THR A 201 17.30 -2.57 -21.07
C THR A 201 18.29 -1.53 -21.58
N ASP A 202 17.82 -0.56 -22.35
CA ASP A 202 18.64 0.53 -22.87
C ASP A 202 19.09 1.44 -21.73
N LYS A 203 20.39 1.68 -21.62
CA LYS A 203 20.98 2.39 -20.48
C LYS A 203 20.59 3.86 -20.44
N GLU A 204 20.41 4.51 -21.59
CA GLU A 204 20.01 5.91 -21.66
C GLU A 204 18.56 6.05 -21.21
N MET A 205 17.67 5.17 -21.68
CA MET A 205 16.28 5.14 -21.24
C MET A 205 16.13 4.85 -19.74
N LEU A 206 16.94 3.96 -19.18
CA LEU A 206 16.95 3.67 -17.73
C LEU A 206 17.46 4.88 -16.93
N ALA A 207 18.46 5.60 -17.45
CA ALA A 207 18.97 6.81 -16.83
C ALA A 207 17.95 7.95 -16.84
N GLU A 208 17.24 8.15 -17.95
CA GLU A 208 16.14 9.10 -18.06
C GLU A 208 15.03 8.78 -17.05
N PHE A 209 14.56 7.52 -17.03
CA PHE A 209 13.53 7.09 -16.08
C PHE A 209 13.94 7.40 -14.63
N TYR A 210 15.15 6.99 -14.24
CA TYR A 210 15.64 7.23 -12.89
C TYR A 210 15.70 8.74 -12.58
N SER A 211 16.24 9.54 -13.49
CA SER A 211 16.36 10.99 -13.30
C SER A 211 15.01 11.69 -13.19
N TYR A 212 14.02 11.32 -14.01
CA TYR A 212 12.69 11.92 -13.97
C TYR A 212 11.90 11.47 -12.74
N SER A 213 12.01 10.19 -12.37
CA SER A 213 11.27 9.61 -11.24
C SER A 213 11.69 10.16 -9.87
N ILE A 214 12.99 10.39 -9.63
CA ILE A 214 13.44 10.94 -8.34
C ILE A 214 13.08 12.43 -8.15
N ALA A 215 12.70 13.11 -9.23
CA ALA A 215 12.25 14.51 -9.19
C ALA A 215 10.74 14.64 -8.89
N LEU A 216 9.99 13.52 -8.85
CA LEU A 216 8.55 13.56 -8.63
C LEU A 216 8.22 13.90 -7.19
N LYS A 217 7.22 14.75 -7.02
CA LYS A 217 6.67 15.08 -5.71
C LYS A 217 5.71 13.98 -5.26
N ASP A 218 5.84 13.55 -4.01
CA ASP A 218 4.95 12.59 -3.38
C ASP A 218 3.72 13.26 -2.74
N TYR A 219 2.67 12.46 -2.61
CA TYR A 219 1.38 12.82 -2.07
C TYR A 219 0.87 11.64 -1.24
N SER A 220 0.22 11.96 -0.12
CA SER A 220 -0.49 10.97 0.67
C SER A 220 -1.69 10.42 -0.11
N ASN A 221 -2.23 9.28 0.36
CA ASN A 221 -3.49 8.77 -0.17
C ASN A 221 -4.60 9.82 -0.04
N ASP A 222 -4.70 10.50 1.10
CA ASP A 222 -5.73 11.52 1.35
C ASP A 222 -5.59 12.71 0.40
N ASP A 223 -4.36 13.20 0.15
CA ASP A 223 -4.11 14.27 -0.82
C ASP A 223 -4.53 13.86 -2.23
N TYR A 224 -4.15 12.65 -2.65
CA TYR A 224 -4.54 12.09 -3.94
C TYR A 224 -6.06 11.98 -4.06
N HIS A 225 -6.74 11.46 -3.03
CA HIS A 225 -8.19 11.31 -3.04
C HIS A 225 -8.92 12.66 -3.12
N GLU A 226 -8.49 13.64 -2.32
CA GLU A 226 -9.07 14.98 -2.34
C GLU A 226 -8.90 15.63 -3.73
N MET A 227 -7.71 15.53 -4.32
CA MET A 227 -7.40 16.14 -5.63
C MET A 227 -8.17 15.50 -6.79
N ASN A 228 -8.32 14.18 -6.80
CA ASN A 228 -8.90 13.47 -7.94
C ASN A 228 -10.40 13.21 -7.76
N TYR A 229 -10.90 13.12 -6.52
CA TYR A 229 -12.28 12.70 -6.26
C TYR A 229 -13.04 13.58 -5.26
N GLY A 230 -12.41 14.56 -4.61
CA GLY A 230 -13.06 15.42 -3.61
C GLY A 230 -14.25 16.23 -4.14
N HIS A 231 -14.35 16.37 -5.47
CA HIS A 231 -15.47 17.04 -6.15
C HIS A 231 -16.65 16.10 -6.47
N ILE A 232 -16.51 14.79 -6.31
CA ILE A 232 -17.55 13.81 -6.65
C ILE A 232 -18.57 13.73 -5.51
N ALA A 233 -19.85 13.94 -5.84
CA ALA A 233 -20.91 14.11 -4.85
C ALA A 233 -21.64 12.81 -4.47
N THR A 234 -21.56 11.77 -5.31
CA THR A 234 -22.29 10.51 -5.08
C THR A 234 -21.36 9.31 -5.01
N GLU A 235 -21.74 8.32 -4.20
CA GLU A 235 -21.00 7.07 -4.03
C GLU A 235 -20.92 6.27 -5.34
N GLU A 236 -21.97 6.30 -6.16
CA GLU A 236 -22.00 5.60 -7.45
C GLU A 236 -21.02 6.19 -8.46
N GLU A 237 -20.98 7.53 -8.57
CA GLU A 237 -19.99 8.22 -9.42
C GLU A 237 -18.57 8.01 -8.91
N LEU A 238 -18.39 7.95 -7.58
CA LEU A 238 -17.08 7.72 -6.98
C LEU A 238 -16.56 6.31 -7.29
N LEU A 239 -17.42 5.30 -7.18
CA LEU A 239 -17.08 3.91 -7.55
C LEU A 239 -16.74 3.80 -9.03
N GLN A 240 -17.53 4.43 -9.91
CA GLN A 240 -17.24 4.46 -11.36
C GLN A 240 -15.89 5.12 -11.66
N ALA A 241 -15.56 6.22 -10.97
CA ALA A 241 -14.28 6.90 -11.14
C ALA A 241 -13.11 6.02 -10.68
N TYR A 242 -13.26 5.27 -9.58
CA TYR A 242 -12.25 4.30 -9.15
C TYR A 242 -12.07 3.15 -10.15
N ASP A 243 -13.17 2.59 -10.65
CA ASP A 243 -13.13 1.50 -11.64
C ASP A 243 -12.40 1.96 -12.91
N GLN A 244 -12.77 3.12 -13.45
CA GLN A 244 -12.11 3.70 -14.62
C GLN A 244 -10.62 3.95 -14.38
N THR A 245 -10.26 4.53 -13.23
CA THR A 245 -8.85 4.77 -12.88
C THR A 245 -8.07 3.46 -12.80
N ASN A 246 -8.64 2.41 -12.22
CA ASN A 246 -7.98 1.11 -12.11
C ASN A 246 -7.84 0.40 -13.46
N GLU A 247 -8.83 0.50 -14.35
CA GLU A 247 -8.77 -0.07 -15.71
C GLU A 247 -7.69 0.57 -16.58
N ASN A 248 -7.37 1.85 -16.33
CA ASN A 248 -6.42 2.63 -17.14
C ASN A 248 -4.97 2.57 -16.66
N LYS A 249 -4.69 1.85 -15.56
CA LYS A 249 -3.34 1.74 -15.02
C LYS A 249 -2.48 0.78 -15.82
N MET A 250 -1.27 1.21 -16.13
CA MET A 250 -0.18 0.35 -16.57
C MET A 250 0.71 -0.02 -15.38
N THR A 251 1.02 -1.31 -15.20
CA THR A 251 2.01 -1.72 -14.19
C THR A 251 3.38 -1.89 -14.85
N ILE A 252 4.39 -1.21 -14.32
CA ILE A 252 5.79 -1.47 -14.66
C ILE A 252 6.48 -2.20 -13.51
N MET A 253 7.35 -3.15 -13.87
CA MET A 253 8.22 -3.87 -12.95
C MET A 253 9.65 -3.42 -13.18
N LEU A 254 10.30 -2.93 -12.12
CA LEU A 254 11.72 -2.66 -12.09
C LEU A 254 12.44 -3.92 -11.59
N GLU A 255 13.46 -4.35 -12.32
CA GLU A 255 14.40 -5.38 -11.86
C GLU A 255 15.72 -4.70 -11.52
N THR A 256 16.25 -4.94 -10.31
CA THR A 256 17.55 -4.40 -9.89
C THR A 256 18.71 -5.16 -10.53
N ALA A 257 19.92 -4.62 -10.43
CA ALA A 257 21.14 -5.30 -10.88
C ALA A 257 21.37 -6.65 -10.16
N ASP A 258 20.93 -6.76 -8.91
CA ASP A 258 21.01 -7.98 -8.11
C ASP A 258 19.77 -8.89 -8.30
N GLY A 259 18.84 -8.51 -9.19
CA GLY A 259 17.71 -9.32 -9.62
C GLY A 259 16.42 -9.17 -8.82
N LEU A 260 16.40 -8.33 -7.77
CA LEU A 260 15.18 -8.04 -7.00
C LEU A 260 14.16 -7.29 -7.86
N ARG A 261 12.87 -7.49 -7.59
CA ARG A 261 11.78 -6.95 -8.41
C ARG A 261 10.70 -6.27 -7.60
N PHE A 262 10.36 -5.05 -7.99
CA PHE A 262 9.25 -4.27 -7.44
C PHE A 262 8.50 -3.53 -8.53
N CYS A 263 7.29 -3.05 -8.21
CA CYS A 263 6.38 -2.50 -9.20
C CYS A 263 5.97 -1.07 -8.89
N LEU A 264 5.69 -0.32 -9.95
CA LEU A 264 4.99 0.96 -9.91
C LEU A 264 3.79 0.86 -10.85
N GLU A 265 2.67 1.45 -10.45
CA GLU A 265 1.48 1.60 -11.31
C GLU A 265 1.45 3.02 -11.86
N TYR A 266 1.26 3.18 -13.16
CA TYR A 266 1.14 4.47 -13.83
C TYR A 266 -0.27 4.64 -14.38
N ASP A 267 -0.95 5.69 -13.92
CA ASP A 267 -2.22 6.18 -14.46
C ASP A 267 -1.92 7.32 -15.45
N ALA A 268 -2.06 7.01 -16.74
CA ALA A 268 -1.78 7.94 -17.82
C ALA A 268 -2.83 9.06 -17.94
N GLU A 269 -4.09 8.79 -17.59
CA GLU A 269 -5.16 9.78 -17.68
C GLU A 269 -5.09 10.77 -16.51
N GLY A 270 -4.82 10.26 -15.30
CA GLY A 270 -4.70 11.09 -14.10
C GLY A 270 -3.35 11.78 -13.95
N GLY A 271 -2.29 11.27 -14.59
CA GLY A 271 -0.94 11.80 -14.48
C GLY A 271 -0.29 11.45 -13.14
N TRP A 272 -0.44 10.19 -12.72
CA TRP A 272 0.02 9.71 -11.41
C TRP A 272 0.80 8.41 -11.51
N ILE A 273 1.82 8.27 -10.67
CA ILE A 273 2.43 6.98 -10.35
C ILE A 273 2.02 6.61 -8.93
N TYR A 274 1.67 5.35 -8.71
CA TYR A 274 1.43 4.78 -7.40
C TYR A 274 2.49 3.72 -7.09
N SER A 275 3.01 3.77 -5.86
CA SER A 275 3.82 2.67 -5.31
C SER A 275 3.08 2.03 -4.15
N LYS A 276 2.88 0.72 -4.27
CA LYS A 276 2.29 -0.09 -3.22
C LYS A 276 3.20 -0.21 -1.99
N ASP A 277 4.50 -0.31 -2.21
CA ASP A 277 5.51 -0.51 -1.16
C ASP A 277 5.57 0.70 -0.21
N THR A 278 5.24 1.89 -0.68
CA THR A 278 5.21 3.12 0.14
C THR A 278 3.81 3.64 0.43
N LEU A 279 2.77 3.07 -0.19
CA LEU A 279 1.40 3.59 -0.21
C LEU A 279 1.33 5.09 -0.58
N ARG A 280 2.14 5.52 -1.55
CA ARG A 280 2.22 6.93 -2.00
C ARG A 280 1.90 7.08 -3.47
N TYR A 281 1.38 8.26 -3.79
CA TYR A 281 1.18 8.73 -5.15
C TYR A 281 2.23 9.78 -5.50
N TYR A 282 2.66 9.79 -6.75
CA TYR A 282 3.68 10.69 -7.26
C TYR A 282 3.12 11.38 -8.49
N ARG A 283 3.13 12.72 -8.48
CA ARG A 283 2.61 13.49 -9.61
C ARG A 283 3.62 13.45 -10.75
N VAL A 284 3.18 13.00 -11.91
CA VAL A 284 4.02 12.84 -13.11
C VAL A 284 4.27 14.21 -13.75
N THR A 285 5.50 14.41 -14.28
CA THR A 285 5.86 15.60 -15.06
C THR A 285 5.75 15.33 -16.57
N GLU A 286 5.76 16.39 -17.39
CA GLU A 286 5.70 16.24 -18.86
C GLU A 286 6.85 15.37 -19.41
N GLU A 287 8.05 15.47 -18.83
CA GLU A 287 9.20 14.63 -19.22
C GLU A 287 8.95 13.15 -18.93
N MET A 288 8.37 12.85 -17.76
CA MET A 288 8.05 11.49 -17.35
C MET A 288 6.87 10.91 -18.16
N GLU A 289 5.85 11.71 -18.47
CA GLU A 289 4.78 11.32 -19.42
C GLU A 289 5.37 10.99 -20.80
N GLY A 290 6.29 11.84 -21.28
CA GLY A 290 7.02 11.60 -22.52
C GLY A 290 7.77 10.28 -22.52
N TRP A 291 8.41 9.93 -21.40
CA TRP A 291 9.09 8.65 -21.23
C TRP A 291 8.12 7.46 -21.30
N PHE A 292 6.98 7.52 -20.59
CA PHE A 292 5.96 6.48 -20.63
C PHE A 292 5.33 6.30 -22.02
N SER A 293 5.24 7.37 -22.82
CA SER A 293 4.73 7.29 -24.20
C SER A 293 5.58 6.39 -25.11
N VAL A 294 6.81 6.04 -24.72
CA VAL A 294 7.64 5.07 -25.44
C VAL A 294 7.16 3.65 -25.22
N LEU A 295 6.52 3.36 -24.08
CA LEU A 295 6.01 2.03 -23.74
C LEU A 295 4.68 1.69 -24.41
N SER A 296 3.95 2.71 -24.92
CA SER A 296 2.68 2.54 -25.63
C SER A 296 2.81 2.48 -27.16
N LYS A 297 4.04 2.57 -27.70
CA LYS A 297 4.30 2.46 -29.14
C LYS A 297 4.45 1.00 -29.57
N ASP A 298 3.31 0.32 -29.70
CA ASP A 298 3.14 -0.87 -30.53
C ASP A 298 1.87 -0.73 -31.39
#